data_AF-A0A972CIQ3-F1
#
_entry.id   AF-A0A972CIQ3-F1
#
_cell.length_a   1.000
_cell.length_b   1.000
_cell.length_c   1.000
_cell.angle_alpha   90.00
_cell.angle_beta   90.00
_cell.angle_gamma   90.00
#
_symmetry.space_group_name_H-M   'P 1'
#
loop_
_entity.id
_entity.type
_entity.pdbx_description
1 polymer ?
#
loop_
_entity_poly.entity_id
_entity_poly.type
_entity_poly.pdbx_seq_one_letter_code
_entity_poly.pdbx_strand_id
1 'polypeptide(L)' 'MERLIVEERLNVEILDISKDRGLVKELLHIGDKRQIPCLDIDGKALYESKAIMAWLMDNLDQLK' A
#
# COMPACT_ATOMS: atom_id res chain seq x y z
N MET A 1 7.51 3.37 -5.90
CA MET A 1 7.23 3.11 -4.48
C MET A 1 7.98 1.90 -3.95
N GLU A 2 7.93 0.74 -4.61
CA GLU A 2 8.63 -0.48 -4.15
C GLU A 2 10.14 -0.26 -3.91
N ARG A 3 10.80 0.50 -4.79
CA ARG A 3 12.21 0.89 -4.61
C ARG A 3 12.47 1.60 -3.27
N LEU A 4 11.62 2.57 -2.89
CA LEU A 4 11.75 3.32 -1.65
C LEU A 4 11.61 2.40 -0.44
N ILE A 5 10.65 1.46 -0.47
CA ILE A 5 10.42 0.49 0.61
C ILE A 5 11.69 -0.35 0.85
N VAL A 6 12.34 -0.81 -0.22
CA VAL A 6 13.56 -1.62 -0.12
C VAL A 6 14.76 -0.77 0.32
N GLU A 7 14.95 0.42 -0.25
CA GLU A 7 16.09 1.29 0.06
C GLU A 7 16.05 1.80 1.49
N GLU A 8 14.89 2.24 1.96
CA GLU A 8 14.69 2.75 3.34
C GLU A 8 14.40 1.64 4.35
N ARG A 9 14.34 0.37 3.91
CA ARG A 9 14.03 -0.81 4.73
C ARG A 9 12.73 -0.66 5.52
N LEU A 10 11.69 -0.16 4.86
CA LEU A 10 10.39 0.04 5.50
C LEU A 10 9.73 -1.31 5.76
N ASN A 11 9.17 -1.47 6.95
CA ASN A 11 8.37 -2.59 7.38
C ASN A 11 6.95 -2.48 6.79
N VAL A 12 6.86 -2.65 5.47
CA VAL A 12 5.61 -2.62 4.70
C VAL A 12 5.48 -3.93 3.95
N GLU A 13 4.34 -4.62 4.11
CA GLU A 13 4.05 -5.84 3.39
C GLU A 13 3.63 -5.52 1.94
N ILE A 14 4.23 -6.21 0.96
CA ILE A 14 3.88 -6.09 -0.45
C ILE A 14 3.06 -7.31 -0.86
N LEU A 15 1.79 -7.07 -1.20
CA LEU A 15 0.84 -8.11 -1.57
C LEU A 15 0.54 -8.07 -3.08
N ASP A 16 0.46 -9.25 -3.70
CA ASP A 16 0.12 -9.42 -5.12
C ASP A 16 -1.29 -9.99 -5.27
N ILE A 17 -2.24 -9.12 -5.58
CA ILE A 17 -3.67 -9.47 -5.73
C ILE A 17 -3.95 -10.43 -6.90
N SER A 18 -3.00 -10.65 -7.81
CA SER A 18 -3.16 -11.62 -8.90
C SER A 18 -3.01 -13.07 -8.42
N LYS A 19 -2.31 -13.28 -7.30
CA LYS A 19 -2.02 -14.60 -6.73
C LYS A 19 -3.08 -15.07 -5.73
N ASP A 20 -3.83 -14.15 -5.14
CA ASP A 20 -4.87 -14.46 -4.16
C ASP A 20 -6.15 -13.66 -4.40
N ARG A 21 -7.24 -14.37 -4.66
CA ARG A 21 -8.57 -13.79 -4.85
C ARG A 21 -9.17 -13.23 -3.55
N GLY A 22 -8.67 -13.65 -2.39
CA GLY A 22 -9.00 -13.10 -1.07
C GLY A 22 -8.61 -11.64 -0.96
N LEU A 23 -7.38 -11.30 -1.40
CA LEU A 23 -6.87 -9.93 -1.40
C LEU A 23 -7.71 -8.96 -2.24
N VAL A 24 -8.30 -9.44 -3.35
CA VAL A 24 -9.23 -8.63 -4.15
C VAL A 24 -10.48 -8.26 -3.36
N LYS A 25 -10.96 -9.15 -2.47
CA LYS A 25 -12.12 -8.85 -1.61
C LYS A 25 -11.76 -7.83 -0.54
N GLU A 26 -10.58 -7.94 0.07
CA GLU A 26 -10.08 -6.98 1.05
C GLU A 26 -9.89 -5.60 0.43
N LEU A 27 -9.30 -5.53 -0.76
CA LEU A 27 -9.10 -4.29 -1.51
C LEU A 27 -10.43 -3.59 -1.85
N LEU A 28 -11.46 -4.37 -2.22
CA LEU A 28 -12.82 -3.85 -2.38
C LEU A 28 -13.44 -3.41 -1.05
N HIS A 29 -13.11 -4.04 0.07
CA HIS A 29 -13.62 -3.67 1.38
C HIS A 29 -13.04 -2.34 1.88
N ILE A 30 -11.74 -2.10 1.70
CA ILE A 30 -11.04 -0.91 2.23
C ILE A 30 -11.24 0.36 1.39
N GLY A 31 -11.63 0.25 0.11
CA GLY A 31 -11.75 1.42 -0.77
C GLY A 31 -12.72 1.30 -1.94
N ASP A 32 -13.55 0.25 -1.97
CA ASP A 32 -14.61 0.02 -2.96
C ASP A 32 -14.13 -0.03 -4.43
N LYS A 33 -12.81 -0.22 -4.62
CA LYS A 33 -12.17 -0.19 -5.94
C LYS A 33 -11.15 -1.31 -6.06
N ARG A 34 -11.00 -1.82 -7.29
CA ARG A 34 -9.92 -2.76 -7.68
C ARG A 34 -8.63 -2.07 -8.12
N GLN A 35 -8.52 -0.77 -7.85
CA GLN A 35 -7.42 0.04 -8.34
C GLN A 35 -6.12 -0.31 -7.61
N ILE A 36 -5.07 -0.55 -8.37
CA ILE A 36 -3.68 -0.68 -7.89
C ILE A 36 -2.81 0.37 -8.60
N PRO A 37 -1.71 0.85 -7.97
CA PRO A 37 -1.28 0.56 -6.60
C PRO A 37 -2.24 1.13 -5.55
N CYS A 38 -2.33 0.44 -4.41
CA CYS A 38 -3.13 0.81 -3.24
C CYS A 38 -2.28 0.60 -2.00
N LEU A 39 -2.27 1.58 -1.09
CA LEU A 39 -1.72 1.45 0.25
C LEU A 39 -2.89 1.35 1.23
N ASP A 40 -2.92 0.29 2.02
CA ASP A 40 -3.84 0.20 3.16
C ASP A 40 -3.20 0.85 4.38
N ILE A 41 -3.89 1.82 4.96
CA ILE A 41 -3.49 2.53 6.18
C ILE A 41 -4.62 2.34 7.18
N ASP A 42 -4.48 1.35 8.07
CA ASP A 42 -5.47 1.02 9.10
C ASP A 42 -6.89 0.83 8.57
N GLY A 43 -7.05 0.09 7.47
CA GLY A 43 -8.33 -0.20 6.82
C GLY A 43 -8.84 0.92 5.90
N LYS A 44 -8.00 1.93 5.61
CA LYS A 44 -8.32 3.01 4.68
C LYS A 44 -7.43 2.92 3.45
N ALA A 45 -8.05 2.82 2.28
CA ALA A 45 -7.33 2.83 1.02
C ALA A 45 -6.80 4.23 0.65
N LEU A 46 -5.49 4.31 0.41
CA LEU A 46 -4.85 5.42 -0.28
C LEU A 46 -4.43 4.99 -1.68
N TYR A 47 -4.94 5.71 -2.67
CA TYR A 47 -4.64 5.50 -4.09
C TYR A 47 -3.68 6.57 -4.60
N GLU A 48 -3.30 6.44 -5.86
CA GLU A 48 -2.37 7.31 -6.58
C GLU A 48 -0.93 7.18 -6.09
N SER A 49 -0.05 6.73 -6.99
CA SER A 49 1.36 6.51 -6.69
C SER A 49 2.04 7.72 -6.05
N LYS A 50 1.67 8.95 -6.44
CA LYS A 50 2.24 10.18 -5.88
C LYS A 50 1.83 10.41 -4.42
N ALA A 51 0.56 10.15 -4.09
CA ALA A 51 0.06 10.32 -2.72
C ALA A 51 0.60 9.21 -1.81
N ILE A 52 0.66 7.97 -2.30
CA ILE A 52 1.30 6.84 -1.61
C ILE A 52 2.76 7.17 -1.29
N MET A 53 3.52 7.68 -2.27
CA MET A 53 4.92 8.08 -2.06
C MET A 53 5.06 9.18 -1.01
N ALA A 54 4.23 10.22 -1.08
CA ALA A 54 4.25 11.30 -0.09
C ALA A 54 3.96 10.77 1.31
N TRP A 55 2.94 9.91 1.46
CA TRP A 55 2.61 9.33 2.75
C TRP A 55 3.74 8.46 3.31
N LEU A 56 4.35 7.59 2.49
CA LEU A 56 5.49 6.78 2.91
C LEU A 56 6.67 7.64 3.36
N MET A 57 6.95 8.74 2.65
CA MET A 57 8.03 9.66 3.01
C MET A 57 7.75 10.43 4.31
N ASP A 58 6.51 10.85 4.53
CA ASP A 58 6.10 11.56 5.75
C ASP A 58 6.07 10.66 6.99
N ASN A 59 6.02 9.33 6.81
CA ASN A 59 5.91 8.34 7.88
C ASN A 59 7.14 7.41 8.00
N LEU A 60 8.28 7.75 7.37
CA LEU A 60 9.48 6.89 7.33
C LEU A 60 9.91 6.41 8.72
N ASP A 61 9.95 7.29 9.73
CA ASP A 61 10.43 6.94 11.07
C ASP A 61 9.52 5.95 11.81
N GLN A 62 8.23 5.92 11.46
CA GLN A 62 7.25 5.02 12.06
C GLN A 62 7.24 3.64 11.37
N LEU A 63 7.78 3.57 10.15
CA LEU A 63 7.80 2.36 9.32
C LEU A 63 9.14 1.61 9.41
N LYS A 64 10.09 2.06 10.24
CA LYS A 64 11.42 1.43 10.42
C LYS A 64 11.45 0.41 11.55
#